data_AF-A0A7J6WTG5-F1
#
_entry.id   AF-A0A7J6WTG5-F1
#
_cell.length_a   1.000
_cell.length_b   1.000
_cell.length_c   1.000
_cell.angle_alpha   90.00
_cell.angle_beta   90.00
_cell.angle_gamma   90.00
#
_symmetry.space_group_name_H-M   'P 1'
#
loop_
_entity.id
_entity.type
_entity.pdbx_description
1 polymer ?
#
loop_
_entity_poly.entity_id
_entity_poly.type
_entity_poly.pdbx_seq_one_letter_code
_entity_poly.pdbx_strand_id
1 'polypeptide(L)'
;MRASMLRSIETVLKRTSSSLSQSPSPSHLIRRSFASESSPDRKVTVLGAAGGIGQPLALLMKLNPLVSKLSLYDIAGTPGVAADVSHINTRSE
;
A
#
# COMPACT_ATOMS: atom_id res chain seq x y z
N MET A 1 2.18 19.34 0.08
CA MET A 1 1.18 19.97 0.98
C MET A 1 0.16 20.74 0.15
N ARG A 2 -0.90 20.10 -0.37
CA ARG A 2 -2.02 20.83 -1.01
C ARG A 2 -3.30 19.97 -1.01
N ALA A 3 -4.40 20.64 -0.66
CA ALA A 3 -5.80 20.38 -1.03
C ALA A 3 -6.65 19.34 -0.26
N SER A 4 -6.71 19.36 1.08
CA SER A 4 -7.78 18.64 1.82
C SER A 4 -8.88 19.54 2.43
N MET A 5 -8.74 20.87 2.39
CA MET A 5 -9.57 21.77 3.21
C MET A 5 -10.85 22.32 2.55
N LEU A 6 -11.26 21.85 1.36
CA LEU A 6 -12.40 22.44 0.63
C LEU A 6 -13.66 21.54 0.53
N ARG A 7 -13.67 20.34 1.11
CA ARG A 7 -14.85 19.43 1.04
C ARG A 7 -15.86 19.58 2.17
N SER A 8 -15.73 20.57 3.05
CA SER A 8 -16.57 20.70 4.25
C SER A 8 -17.81 21.57 4.05
N ILE A 9 -17.80 22.50 3.09
CA ILE A 9 -18.82 23.55 2.99
C ILE A 9 -20.06 23.08 2.21
N GLU A 10 -19.91 22.16 1.25
CA GLU A 10 -21.03 21.64 0.45
C GLU A 10 -21.99 20.76 1.26
N THR A 11 -21.51 20.10 2.32
CA THR A 11 -22.32 19.17 3.13
C THR A 11 -23.29 19.89 4.06
N VAL A 12 -23.03 21.16 4.39
CA VAL A 12 -23.84 21.95 5.34
C VAL A 12 -25.07 22.57 4.66
N LEU A 13 -25.01 22.83 3.35
CA LEU A 13 -26.06 23.55 2.62
C LEU A 13 -27.25 22.69 2.17
N LYS A 14 -27.19 21.36 2.30
CA LYS A 14 -28.27 20.44 1.86
C LYS A 14 -29.32 20.11 2.95
N ARG A 15 -29.25 20.74 4.14
CA ARG A 15 -30.04 20.31 5.32
C ARG A 15 -31.24 21.19 5.68
N THR A 16 -31.60 22.18 4.88
CA THR A 16 -32.69 23.13 5.20
C THR A 16 -33.85 23.04 4.21
N SER A 17 -34.56 21.92 4.17
CA SER A 17 -35.91 21.86 3.58
C SER A 17 -36.61 20.54 3.89
N SER A 18 -37.23 20.44 5.08
CA SER A 18 -38.52 19.77 5.33
C SER A 18 -38.74 19.54 6.83
N SER A 19 -39.74 20.20 7.39
CA SER A 19 -40.27 19.98 8.73
C SER A 19 -41.23 18.79 8.76
N LEU A 20 -41.09 17.87 9.74
CA LEU A 20 -42.13 17.32 10.65
C LEU A 20 -41.74 15.93 11.21
N SER A 21 -41.89 15.80 12.54
CA SER A 21 -42.11 14.60 13.38
C SER A 21 -41.40 13.27 13.04
N GLN A 22 -40.48 12.82 13.91
CA GLN A 22 -40.39 11.41 14.34
C GLN A 22 -39.44 11.23 15.55
N SER A 23 -39.79 10.23 16.35
CA SER A 23 -39.41 9.78 17.70
C SER A 23 -37.91 9.53 18.00
N PRO A 24 -37.50 9.38 19.29
CA PRO A 24 -36.11 9.12 19.66
C PRO A 24 -35.77 7.62 19.60
N SER A 25 -35.02 7.19 18.58
CA SER A 25 -34.29 5.91 18.55
C SER A 25 -33.31 5.86 17.35
N PRO A 26 -32.30 4.99 17.33
CA PRO A 26 -31.28 4.72 18.34
C PRO A 26 -30.06 5.65 18.13
N SER A 27 -29.24 5.81 19.17
CA SER A 27 -27.97 6.52 19.10
C SER A 27 -27.07 5.94 18.00
N HIS A 28 -26.96 6.63 16.87
CA HIS A 28 -25.95 6.37 15.84
C HIS A 28 -24.58 6.44 16.52
N LEU A 29 -23.99 5.29 16.83
CA LEU A 29 -22.59 5.21 17.20
C LEU A 29 -21.80 5.72 15.98
N ILE A 30 -21.40 7.00 16.01
CA ILE A 30 -20.41 7.54 15.09
C ILE A 30 -19.10 6.83 15.45
N ARG A 31 -18.92 5.64 14.88
CA ARG A 31 -17.65 4.92 14.92
C ARG A 31 -16.66 5.78 14.14
N ARG A 32 -15.82 6.53 14.85
CA ARG A 32 -14.64 7.17 14.25
C ARG A 32 -13.82 6.06 13.60
N SER A 33 -13.88 5.97 12.28
CA SER A 33 -12.97 5.14 11.51
C SER A 33 -11.61 5.82 11.61
N PHE A 34 -10.70 5.23 12.37
CA PHE A 34 -9.30 5.61 12.30
C PHE A 34 -8.81 5.25 10.90
N ALA A 35 -8.36 6.25 10.15
CA ALA A 35 -7.71 6.00 8.88
C ALA A 35 -6.42 5.21 9.18
N SER A 36 -6.36 3.96 8.71
CA SER A 36 -5.07 3.28 8.58
C SER A 36 -4.34 3.94 7.43
N GLU A 37 -3.12 4.44 7.65
CA GLU A 37 -2.25 4.77 6.52
C GLU A 37 -2.02 3.51 5.68
N SER A 38 -1.90 3.68 4.36
CA SER A 38 -1.48 2.60 3.47
C SER A 38 -0.11 2.09 3.93
N SER A 39 0.13 0.78 3.87
CA SER A 39 1.46 0.25 4.14
C SER A 39 2.50 0.96 3.27
N PRO A 40 3.64 1.42 3.84
CA PRO A 40 4.60 2.21 3.10
C PRO A 40 5.23 1.35 2.00
N ASP A 41 5.38 1.92 0.79
CA ASP A 41 6.06 1.23 -0.30
C ASP A 41 7.55 1.08 -0.01
N ARG A 42 8.01 -0.17 0.11
CA ARG A 42 9.42 -0.46 0.39
C ARG A 42 10.10 -0.96 -0.87
N LYS A 43 11.08 -0.19 -1.33
CA LYS A 43 11.94 -0.54 -2.45
C LYS A 43 13.24 -1.08 -1.90
N VAL A 44 13.62 -2.28 -2.32
CA VAL A 44 14.81 -2.99 -1.83
C VAL A 44 15.69 -3.34 -3.01
N THR A 45 16.99 -3.13 -2.85
CA THR A 45 17.99 -3.55 -3.86
C THR A 45 18.95 -4.56 -3.24
N VAL A 46 19.20 -5.66 -3.94
CA VAL A 46 20.24 -6.64 -3.58
C VAL A 46 21.45 -6.44 -4.48
N LEU A 47 22.60 -6.11 -3.88
CA LEU A 47 23.89 -6.02 -4.56
C LEU A 47 24.62 -7.37 -4.42
N GLY A 48 25.13 -7.92 -5.53
CA GLY A 48 25.68 -9.27 -5.57
C GLY A 48 24.61 -10.34 -5.77
N ALA A 49 23.53 -10.01 -6.49
CA ALA A 49 22.36 -10.87 -6.65
C ALA A 49 22.62 -12.19 -7.38
N ALA A 50 23.68 -12.27 -8.21
CA ALA A 50 24.05 -13.50 -8.92
C ALA A 50 24.97 -14.41 -8.09
N GLY A 51 25.50 -13.93 -6.97
CA GLY A 51 26.31 -14.74 -6.05
C GLY A 51 25.51 -15.81 -5.29
N GLY A 52 26.22 -16.79 -4.72
CA GLY A 52 25.60 -17.92 -4.00
C GLY A 52 24.74 -17.53 -2.79
N ILE A 53 24.97 -16.35 -2.21
CA ILE A 53 24.13 -15.77 -1.14
C ILE A 53 23.08 -14.82 -1.69
N GLY A 54 23.40 -14.10 -2.76
CA GLY A 54 22.50 -13.12 -3.39
C GLY A 54 21.24 -13.76 -3.95
N GLN A 55 21.36 -14.93 -4.58
CA GLN A 55 20.22 -15.66 -5.14
C GLN A 55 19.19 -16.09 -4.08
N PRO A 56 19.55 -16.80 -2.99
CA PRO A 56 18.59 -17.12 -1.94
C PRO A 56 18.08 -15.86 -1.22
N LEU A 57 18.90 -14.81 -1.07
CA LEU A 57 18.43 -13.55 -0.51
C LEU A 57 17.38 -12.87 -1.41
N ALA A 58 17.58 -12.87 -2.73
CA ALA A 58 16.62 -12.34 -3.71
C ALA A 58 15.28 -13.09 -3.65
N LEU A 59 15.31 -14.42 -3.55
CA LEU A 59 14.12 -15.24 -3.34
C LEU A 59 13.38 -14.86 -2.04
N LEU A 60 14.10 -14.77 -0.91
CA LEU A 60 13.50 -14.38 0.37
C LEU A 60 12.91 -12.96 0.33
N MET A 61 13.56 -12.03 -0.36
CA MET A 61 13.03 -10.67 -0.52
C MET A 61 11.78 -10.63 -1.41
N LYS A 62 11.71 -11.44 -2.47
CA LYS A 62 10.51 -11.56 -3.33
C LYS A 62 9.31 -12.07 -2.54
N LEU A 63 9.53 -13.00 -1.60
CA LEU A 63 8.50 -13.58 -0.73
C LEU A 63 8.09 -12.68 0.44
N ASN A 64 8.86 -11.62 0.74
CA ASN A 64 8.59 -10.76 1.88
C ASN A 64 7.39 -9.81 1.58
N PRO A 65 6.27 -9.90 2.33
CA PRO A 65 5.08 -9.07 2.06
C PRO A 65 5.30 -7.58 2.33
N LEU A 66 6.40 -7.21 2.99
CA LEU A 66 6.76 -5.82 3.24
C LEU A 66 7.51 -5.19 2.06
N VAL A 67 7.99 -5.98 1.10
CA VAL A 67 8.70 -5.47 -0.08
C VAL A 67 7.68 -5.17 -1.17
N SER A 68 7.66 -3.93 -1.64
CA SER A 68 6.81 -3.51 -2.77
C SER A 68 7.56 -3.63 -4.10
N LYS A 69 8.88 -3.41 -4.10
CA LYS A 69 9.73 -3.47 -5.31
C LYS A 69 11.08 -4.09 -4.97
N LEU A 70 11.51 -5.07 -5.77
CA LEU A 70 12.80 -5.73 -5.64
C LEU A 70 13.66 -5.41 -6.87
N SER A 71 14.82 -4.80 -6.65
CA SER A 71 15.84 -4.56 -7.69
C SER A 71 17.05 -5.44 -7.44
N LEU A 72 17.60 -6.03 -8.49
CA LEU A 72 18.75 -6.93 -8.41
C LEU A 72 19.92 -6.33 -9.19
N TYR A 73 21.12 -6.40 -8.63
CA TYR A 73 22.33 -5.92 -9.27
C TYR A 73 23.51 -6.85 -9.03
N ASP A 74 24.30 -7.08 -10.07
CA ASP A 74 25.59 -7.77 -10.05
C ASP A 74 26.41 -7.32 -11.27
N ILE A 75 27.69 -7.68 -11.30
CA ILE A 75 28.58 -7.42 -12.46
C ILE A 75 28.14 -8.28 -13.66
N ALA A 76 27.70 -9.52 -13.41
CA ALA A 76 27.25 -10.46 -14.44
C ALA A 76 26.16 -11.40 -13.90
N GLY A 77 25.37 -12.01 -14.80
CA GLY A 77 24.41 -13.06 -14.45
C GLY A 77 23.07 -12.60 -13.83
N THR A 78 22.92 -11.31 -13.49
CA THR A 78 21.68 -10.76 -12.91
C THR A 78 20.42 -10.99 -13.74
N PRO A 79 20.42 -10.91 -15.10
CA PRO A 79 19.22 -11.14 -15.88
C PRO A 79 18.59 -12.53 -15.68
N GLY A 80 19.41 -13.57 -15.48
CA GLY A 80 18.91 -14.92 -15.19
C GLY A 80 18.22 -15.00 -13.83
N VAL A 81 18.86 -14.44 -12.80
CA VAL A 81 18.27 -14.37 -11.45
C VAL A 81 16.96 -13.56 -11.45
N ALA A 82 16.93 -12.44 -12.17
CA ALA A 82 15.73 -11.63 -12.31
C ALA A 82 14.60 -12.39 -13.00
N ALA A 83 14.90 -13.17 -14.04
CA ALA A 83 13.92 -14.02 -14.71
C ALA A 83 13.36 -15.09 -13.75
N ASP A 84 14.22 -15.80 -13.02
CA ASP A 84 13.80 -16.83 -12.06
C ASP A 84 12.88 -16.26 -10.98
N VAL A 85 13.25 -15.10 -10.43
CA VAL A 85 12.47 -14.40 -9.39
C VAL A 85 11.16 -13.82 -9.94
N SER A 86 11.10 -13.42 -11.22
CA SER A 86 9.92 -12.83 -11.84
C SER A 86 8.74 -13.81 -11.99
N HIS A 87 9.02 -15.11 -12.04
CA HIS A 87 7.98 -16.15 -12.13
C HIS A 87 7.25 -16.39 -10.82
N ILE A 88 7.74 -15.83 -9.71
CA ILE A 88 7.15 -16.01 -8.39
C ILE A 88 5.99 -15.02 -8.24
N ASN A 89 4.78 -15.56 -8.11
CA ASN A 89 3.55 -14.77 -7.97
C ASN A 89 3.42 -14.17 -6.56
N THR A 90 4.10 -13.05 -6.33
CA THR A 90 3.95 -12.20 -5.13
C THR A 90 3.66 -10.76 -5.52
N ARG A 91 3.28 -9.94 -4.53
CA ARG A 91 2.96 -8.52 -4.74
C ARG A 91 4.15 -7.69 -5.20
N SER A 92 5.37 -8.05 -4.81
CA SER A 92 6.55 -7.25 -5.12
C SER A 92 6.81 -7.25 -6.61
N GLU A 93 7.01 -6.07 -7.20
CA GLU A 93 7.46 -5.94 -8.60
C GLU A 93 8.97 -6.23 -8.72
#